data_AF-A0A2T2S4F4-F1
#
_entry.id   AF-A0A2T2S4F4-F1
#
_cell.length_a   1.000
_cell.length_b   1.000
_cell.length_c   1.000
_cell.angle_alpha   90.00
_cell.angle_beta   90.00
_cell.angle_gamma   90.00
#
_symmetry.space_group_name_H-M   'P 1'
#
loop_
_entity.id
_entity.type
_entity.pdbx_description
1 polymer ?
#
loop_
_entity_poly.entity_id
_entity_poly.type
_entity_poly.pdbx_seq_one_letter_code
_entity_poly.pdbx_strand_id
1 'polypeptide(L)' 'MLDWYDAHKRSMPWRKTDDPYRIWVAEIMLQQTRVDTVRDYY' A
#
# COMPACT_ATOMS: atom_id res chain seq x y z
N MET A 1 18.91 -3.52 -9.60
CA MET A 1 17.56 -2.97 -9.87
C MET A 1 16.64 -3.09 -8.64
N LEU A 2 16.82 -4.12 -7.81
CA LEU A 2 16.13 -4.26 -6.52
C LEU A 2 16.63 -3.27 -5.45
N ASP A 3 17.93 -2.94 -5.44
CA ASP A 3 18.53 -2.05 -4.42
C ASP A 3 17.95 -0.63 -4.42
N TRP A 4 17.63 -0.11 -5.62
CA TRP A 4 16.99 1.20 -5.74
C TRP A 4 15.56 1.18 -5.19
N TYR A 5 14.82 0.08 -5.42
CA TYR A 5 13.47 -0.12 -4.88
C TYR A 5 13.51 -0.23 -3.35
N ASP A 6 14.51 -0.91 -2.79
CA ASP A 6 14.66 -0.98 -1.33
C ASP A 6 15.00 0.37 -0.71
N ALA A 7 15.80 1.19 -1.39
CA ALA A 7 16.16 2.54 -0.94
C ALA A 7 15.03 3.56 -1.10
N HIS A 8 14.17 3.43 -2.13
CA HIS A 8 13.15 4.44 -2.47
C HIS A 8 11.70 3.96 -2.29
N LYS A 9 11.46 2.76 -1.75
CA LYS A 9 10.10 2.28 -1.50
C LYS A 9 9.39 3.21 -0.51
N ARG A 10 8.26 3.75 -0.95
CA ARG A 10 7.38 4.52 -0.08
C ARG A 10 6.76 3.58 0.96
N SER A 11 6.91 3.93 2.24
CA SER A 11 6.27 3.21 3.35
C SER A 11 4.75 3.40 3.27
N MET A 12 4.06 2.41 2.71
CA MET A 12 2.60 2.35 2.67
C MET A 12 2.09 1.51 3.85
N PRO A 13 1.10 1.99 4.62
CA PRO A 13 0.64 1.30 5.84
C PRO A 13 0.08 -0.10 5.57
N TRP A 14 -0.62 -0.30 4.45
CA TRP A 14 -1.12 -1.63 4.04
C TRP A 14 -0.04 -2.60 3.56
N ARG A 15 1.21 -2.15 3.33
CA ARG A 15 2.36 -3.04 3.04
C ARG A 15 3.06 -3.54 4.30
N LYS A 16 2.60 -3.14 5.49
CA LYS A 16 3.15 -3.58 6.79
C LYS A 16 2.31 -4.69 7.45
N THR A 17 1.31 -5.22 6.75
CA THR A 17 0.41 -6.27 7.26
C THR A 17 0.44 -7.45 6.29
N ASP A 18 0.56 -8.67 6.83
CA ASP A 18 0.48 -9.92 6.05
C ASP A 18 -0.94 -10.51 6.02
N ASP A 19 -1.93 -9.69 6.39
CA ASP A 19 -3.34 -10.10 6.43
C ASP A 19 -3.92 -10.02 5.00
N PRO A 20 -4.31 -11.16 4.40
CA PRO A 20 -4.79 -11.20 3.03
C PRO A 20 -6.06 -10.38 2.83
N TYR A 21 -6.92 -10.23 3.85
CA TYR A 21 -8.11 -9.40 3.75
C TYR A 21 -7.75 -7.92 3.64
N ARG A 22 -6.78 -7.46 4.44
CA ARG A 22 -6.31 -6.07 4.42
C ARG A 22 -5.56 -5.72 3.14
N ILE A 23 -4.80 -6.67 2.58
CA ILE A 23 -4.12 -6.52 1.29
C ILE A 23 -5.16 -6.38 0.16
N TRP A 24 -6.15 -7.27 0.13
CA TRP A 24 -7.21 -7.25 -0.90
C TRP A 24 -8.04 -5.96 -0.86
N VAL A 25 -8.42 -5.50 0.33
CA VAL A 25 -9.15 -4.24 0.49
C VAL A 25 -8.30 -3.05 0.02
N ALA A 26 -7.01 -3.02 0.36
CA ALA A 26 -6.10 -1.98 -0.11
C ALA A 26 -5.94 -1.99 -1.64
N GLU A 27 -5.86 -3.16 -2.27
CA GLU A 27 -5.82 -3.28 -3.74
C GLU A 27 -7.08 -2.71 -4.39
N ILE A 28 -8.27 -3.07 -3.91
CA ILE A 28 -9.53 -2.54 -4.43
C ILE A 28 -9.61 -1.02 -4.27
N MET A 29 -9.23 -0.51 -3.10
CA MET A 29 -9.22 0.92 -2.82
C MET A 29 -8.23 1.68 -3.73
N LEU A 30 -7.07 1.09 -4.02
CA LEU A 30 -6.04 1.66 -4.90
C LEU A 30 -6.39 1.63 -6.38
N GLN A 31 -7.23 0.68 -6.82
CA GLN A 31 -7.79 0.70 -8.18
C GLN A 31 -8.82 1.81 -8.36
N GLN A 32 -9.58 2.14 -7.31
CA GLN A 32 -10.71 3.08 -7.37
C GLN A 32 -10.35 4.51 -6.93
N THR A 33 -9.31 4.69 -6.10
CA THR A 33 -8.96 5.98 -5.48
C THR A 33 -7.44 6.18 -5.36
N ARG A 34 -6.99 7.43 -5.19
CA ARG A 34 -5.57 7.76 -5.03
C ARG A 34 -5.07 7.29 -3.65
N VAL A 35 -3.85 6.75 -3.62
CA VAL A 35 -3.07 6.32 -2.42
C VAL A 35 -3.22 7.27 -1.22
N ASP A 36 -3.23 8.58 -1.46
CA ASP A 36 -3.29 9.59 -0.39
C ASP A 36 -4.66 9.62 0.33
N THR A 37 -5.76 9.30 -0.35
CA THR A 37 -7.11 9.21 0.27
C THR A 37 -7.27 7.95 1.11
N VAL A 38 -6.63 6.85 0.69
CA VAL A 38 -6.67 5.56 1.42
C VAL A 38 -5.87 5.63 2.72
N ARG A 39 -4.78 6.41 2.76
CA ARG A 39 -3.96 6.59 3.96
C ARG A 39 -4.72 7.27 5.11
N ASP A 40 -5.69 8.13 4.80
CA ASP A 40 -6.43 8.86 5.83
C ASP A 40 -7.61 8.03 6.40
N TYR A 41 -7.98 6.93 5.73
CA TYR A 41 -9.05 6.01 6.16
C TYR A 41 -8.53 4.75 6.89
N TYR A 42 -7.21 4.50 6.86
CA TYR A 42 -6.57 3.30 7.40
C TYR A 42 -5.54 3.63 8.48
#